data_AF-X1VLL2-F1
#
_entry.id   AF-X1VLL2-F1
#
_cell.length_a   1.000
_cell.length_b   1.000
_cell.length_c   1.000
_cell.angle_alpha   90.00
_cell.angle_beta   90.00
_cell.angle_gamma   90.00
#
_symmetry.space_group_name_H-M   'P 1'
#
loop_
_entity.id
_entity.type
_entity.pdbx_description
1 polymer ?
#
loop_
_entity_poly.entity_id
_entity_poly.type
_entity_poly.pdbx_seq_one_letter_code
_entity_poly.pdbx_strand_id
1 'polypeptide(L)'
;IYNIKVKILSRKEVSPNIFLIKLSAPSVAQEALPGQFIHIKCSKDNYPLMRRPLSIHRIDKEKGEIFILFQVIGEGSKLLAQRAVGDDLDIVGPIGNGFNIYPESKKIMIVGGGIGVAPLLALCEES
;
A
#
# COMPACT_ATOMS: atom_id res chain seq x y z
N ILE A 1 -14.19 3.18 -5.45
CA ILE A 1 -12.94 3.97 -5.34
C ILE A 1 -13.17 5.13 -4.39
N TYR A 2 -12.45 5.16 -3.27
CA TYR A 2 -12.55 6.19 -2.23
C TYR A 2 -11.50 7.28 -2.43
N ASN A 3 -11.80 8.50 -2.00
CA ASN A 3 -10.85 9.60 -1.88
C ASN A 3 -10.94 10.14 -0.44
N ILE A 4 -10.01 9.73 0.42
CA ILE A 4 -10.12 9.90 1.87
C ILE A 4 -8.78 10.24 2.51
N LYS A 5 -8.84 10.86 3.69
CA LYS A 5 -7.68 11.02 4.58
C LYS A 5 -7.61 9.82 5.54
N VAL A 6 -6.43 9.24 5.66
CA VAL A 6 -6.15 8.08 6.51
C VAL A 6 -4.99 8.38 7.45
N LYS A 7 -5.01 7.78 8.64
CA LYS A 7 -3.94 7.97 9.62
C LYS A 7 -2.81 6.96 9.44
N ILE A 8 -1.58 7.44 9.57
CA ILE A 8 -0.41 6.57 9.71
C ILE A 8 -0.42 5.98 11.11
N LEU A 9 -0.60 4.66 11.21
CA LEU A 9 -0.60 3.93 12.48
C LEU A 9 0.80 3.45 12.87
N SER A 10 1.62 3.09 11.89
CA SER A 10 3.02 2.73 12.12
C SER A 10 3.87 3.00 10.89
N ARG A 11 5.15 3.28 11.12
CA ARG A 11 6.17 3.46 10.08
C ARG A 11 7.44 2.75 10.52
N LYS A 12 8.00 1.92 9.63
CA LYS A 12 9.27 1.21 9.87
C LYS A 12 10.12 1.22 8.62
N GLU A 13 11.40 1.56 8.74
CA GLU A 13 12.39 1.26 7.71
C GLU A 13 12.78 -0.22 7.87
N VAL A 14 12.47 -1.04 6.87
CA VAL A 14 12.69 -2.50 6.93
C VAL A 14 13.99 -2.93 6.26
N SER A 15 14.55 -2.07 5.42
CA SER A 15 15.83 -2.20 4.72
C SER A 15 16.25 -0.79 4.28
N PRO A 16 17.54 -0.49 4.00
CA PRO A 16 17.95 0.85 3.60
C PRO A 16 17.09 1.41 2.46
N ASN A 17 16.46 2.57 2.71
CA ASN A 17 15.53 3.24 1.79
C ASN A 17 14.23 2.49 1.49
N ILE A 18 13.86 1.44 2.23
CA ILE A 18 12.59 0.72 2.06
C ILE A 18 11.75 0.86 3.32
N PHE A 19 10.57 1.43 3.15
CA PHE A 19 9.65 1.72 4.25
C PHE A 19 8.38 0.90 4.15
N LEU A 20 7.99 0.34 5.30
CA LEU A 20 6.69 -0.26 5.53
C LEU A 20 5.84 0.72 6.36
N ILE A 21 4.73 1.15 5.79
CA ILE A 21 3.77 2.04 6.46
C ILE A 21 2.43 1.34 6.59
N LYS A 22 1.84 1.44 7.78
CA LYS A 22 0.49 0.96 8.09
C LYS A 22 -0.47 2.14 8.15
N LEU A 23 -1.62 2.00 7.50
CA LEU A 23 -2.64 3.03 7.39
C LEU A 23 -3.97 2.53 7.95
N SER A 24 -4.65 3.37 8.73
CA SER A 24 -6.04 3.15 9.13
C SER A 24 -6.97 3.56 7.98
N ALA A 25 -7.44 2.59 7.19
CA ALA A 25 -8.25 2.83 6.00
C ALA A 25 -9.42 1.84 5.88
N PRO A 26 -10.42 1.85 6.79
CA PRO A 26 -11.44 0.81 6.86
C PRO A 26 -12.19 0.59 5.55
N SER A 27 -12.65 1.66 4.90
CA SER A 27 -13.38 1.58 3.61
C SER A 27 -12.54 0.96 2.50
N VAL A 28 -11.23 1.27 2.45
CA VAL A 28 -10.32 0.69 1.45
C VAL A 28 -10.01 -0.76 1.78
N ALA A 29 -9.75 -1.08 3.06
CA ALA A 29 -9.42 -2.43 3.49
C ALA A 29 -10.56 -3.44 3.20
N GLN A 30 -11.83 -3.04 3.38
CA GLN A 30 -12.97 -3.93 3.13
C GLN A 30 -13.12 -4.31 1.66
N GLU A 31 -12.83 -3.39 0.74
CA GLU A 31 -13.02 -3.61 -0.70
C GLU A 31 -11.76 -4.01 -1.45
N ALA A 32 -10.58 -3.81 -0.85
CA ALA A 32 -9.33 -4.11 -1.52
C ALA A 32 -9.16 -5.61 -1.79
N LEU A 33 -8.61 -5.90 -2.95
CA LEU A 33 -8.16 -7.22 -3.39
C LEU A 33 -6.64 -7.22 -3.59
N PRO A 34 -5.97 -8.37 -3.40
CA PRO A 34 -4.55 -8.52 -3.71
C PRO A 34 -4.22 -8.08 -5.13
N GLY A 35 -3.10 -7.37 -5.30
CA GLY A 35 -2.67 -6.82 -6.59
C GLY A 35 -3.17 -5.40 -6.89
N GLN A 36 -4.13 -4.89 -6.13
CA GLN A 36 -4.56 -3.48 -6.24
C GLN A 36 -3.55 -2.52 -5.60
N PHE A 37 -3.69 -1.24 -5.94
CA PHE A 37 -2.84 -0.16 -5.45
C PHE A 37 -3.66 1.05 -5.00
N ILE A 38 -3.00 1.97 -4.31
CA ILE A 38 -3.57 3.28 -3.92
C ILE A 38 -2.70 4.41 -4.46
N HIS A 39 -3.33 5.55 -4.75
CA HIS A 39 -2.65 6.80 -5.10
C HIS A 39 -2.49 7.68 -3.86
N ILE A 40 -1.25 7.97 -3.46
CA ILE A 40 -0.96 8.74 -2.24
C ILE A 40 -0.48 10.15 -2.59
N LYS A 41 -1.04 11.16 -1.94
CA LYS A 41 -0.46 12.51 -1.92
C LYS A 41 0.65 12.55 -0.85
N CYS A 42 1.89 12.63 -1.29
CA CYS A 42 3.05 12.45 -0.41
C CYS A 42 3.34 13.65 0.51
N SER A 43 2.98 14.87 0.09
CA SER A 43 3.23 16.11 0.83
C SER A 43 1.92 16.79 1.27
N LYS A 44 2.05 17.72 2.22
CA LYS A 44 0.93 18.60 2.61
C LYS A 44 0.69 19.68 1.54
N ASP A 45 1.76 20.14 0.91
CA ASP A 45 1.74 21.16 -0.13
C ASP A 45 1.32 20.60 -1.51
N ASN A 46 1.35 21.46 -2.52
CA ASN A 46 1.04 21.08 -3.91
C ASN A 46 2.26 20.52 -4.67
N TYR A 47 3.40 20.39 -4.01
CA TYR A 47 4.62 19.81 -4.60
C TYR A 47 5.04 18.53 -3.87
N PRO A 48 5.31 17.43 -4.58
CA PRO A 48 5.04 17.20 -5.99
C PRO A 48 3.52 17.11 -6.27
N LEU A 49 3.08 17.64 -7.41
CA LEU A 49 1.66 17.70 -7.77
C LEU A 49 1.04 16.30 -7.95
N MET A 50 1.82 15.39 -8.55
CA MET A 50 1.35 14.04 -8.87
C MET A 50 1.41 13.11 -7.66
N ARG A 51 0.30 12.41 -7.40
CA ARG A 51 0.23 11.31 -6.44
C ARG A 51 1.17 10.17 -6.85
N ARG A 52 1.53 9.33 -5.88
CA ARG A 52 2.33 8.12 -6.13
C ARG A 52 1.43 6.88 -6.08
N PRO A 53 1.35 6.08 -7.15
CA PRO A 53 0.73 4.77 -7.09
C PRO A 53 1.62 3.84 -6.29
N LEU A 54 1.10 3.25 -5.22
CA LEU A 54 1.80 2.28 -4.39
C LEU A 54 0.90 1.07 -4.17
N SER A 55 1.44 -0.12 -4.43
CA SER A 55 0.74 -1.38 -4.20
C SER A 55 0.29 -1.52 -2.75
N ILE A 56 -0.89 -2.08 -2.56
CA ILE A 56 -1.32 -2.52 -1.24
C ILE A 56 -0.53 -3.78 -0.92
N HIS A 57 0.34 -3.69 0.08
CA HIS A 57 1.23 -4.77 0.46
C HIS A 57 0.52 -5.86 1.26
N ARG A 58 -0.39 -5.45 2.13
CA ARG A 58 -1.16 -6.32 3.02
C ARG A 58 -2.50 -5.67 3.33
N ILE A 59 -3.54 -6.48 3.48
CA ILE A 59 -4.91 -6.03 3.77
C ILE A 59 -5.36 -6.73 5.05
N ASP A 60 -5.68 -5.96 6.09
CA ASP A 60 -6.25 -6.47 7.34
C ASP A 60 -7.71 -5.99 7.44
N LYS A 61 -8.62 -6.84 6.97
CA LYS A 61 -10.06 -6.51 6.90
C LYS A 61 -10.68 -6.36 8.28
N GLU A 62 -10.25 -7.16 9.25
CA GLU A 62 -10.80 -7.12 10.62
C GLU A 62 -10.50 -5.79 11.31
N LYS A 63 -9.26 -5.28 11.15
CA LYS A 63 -8.85 -4.02 11.77
C LYS A 63 -9.11 -2.80 10.89
N GLY A 64 -9.48 -2.99 9.62
CA GLY A 64 -9.61 -1.91 8.66
C GLY A 64 -8.27 -1.25 8.34
N GLU A 65 -7.18 -2.02 8.35
CA GLU A 65 -5.82 -1.53 8.11
C GLU A 65 -5.31 -2.00 6.75
N ILE A 66 -4.53 -1.14 6.08
CA ILE A 66 -3.76 -1.54 4.90
C ILE A 66 -2.29 -1.20 5.13
N PHE A 67 -1.42 -1.95 4.47
CA PHE A 67 0.01 -1.72 4.51
C PHE A 67 0.51 -1.35 3.12
N ILE A 68 1.49 -0.46 3.07
CA ILE A 68 2.22 -0.13 1.85
C ILE A 68 3.71 -0.35 2.09
N LEU A 69 4.37 -0.93 1.10
CA LEU A 69 5.82 -1.13 1.08
C LEU A 69 6.37 -0.40 -0.14
N PHE A 70 7.33 0.50 0.07
CA PHE A 70 7.90 1.29 -1.02
C PHE A 70 9.37 1.59 -0.80
N GLN A 71 10.06 1.83 -1.91
CA GLN A 71 11.46 2.27 -1.92
C GLN A 71 11.55 3.78 -2.20
N VAL A 72 12.48 4.45 -1.51
CA VAL A 72 12.79 5.87 -1.75
C VAL A 72 13.69 5.98 -2.98
N ILE A 73 13.08 6.43 -4.09
CA ILE A 73 13.74 6.57 -5.41
C ILE A 73 13.49 7.93 -6.06
N GLY A 74 12.82 8.86 -5.36
CA GLY A 74 12.55 10.21 -5.86
C GLY A 74 11.83 11.09 -4.84
N GLU A 75 11.57 12.34 -5.22
CA GLU A 75 11.12 13.37 -4.26
C GLU A 75 9.80 13.02 -3.57
N GLY A 76 8.84 12.43 -4.29
CA GLY A 76 7.57 12.01 -3.69
C GLY A 76 7.73 10.93 -2.63
N SER A 77 8.53 9.88 -2.90
CA SER A 77 8.78 8.84 -1.90
C SER A 77 9.68 9.31 -0.77
N LYS A 78 10.58 10.27 -1.02
CA LYS A 78 11.36 10.93 0.04
C LYS A 78 10.47 11.69 1.01
N LEU A 79 9.53 12.48 0.51
CA LEU A 79 8.55 13.20 1.34
C LEU A 79 7.62 12.24 2.09
N LEU A 80 7.19 11.16 1.45
CA LEU A 80 6.39 10.12 2.10
C LEU A 80 7.19 9.44 3.23
N ALA A 81 8.46 9.15 3.00
CA ALA A 81 9.34 8.55 3.99
C ALA A 81 9.60 9.46 5.20
N GLN A 82 9.39 10.78 5.10
CA GLN A 82 9.54 11.73 6.19
C GLN A 82 8.27 11.88 7.06
N ARG A 83 7.14 11.29 6.66
CA ARG A 83 5.88 11.36 7.43
C ARG A 83 6.01 10.62 8.76
N ALA A 84 5.30 11.11 9.77
CA ALA A 84 5.33 10.56 11.13
C ALA A 84 4.08 9.73 11.43
N VAL A 85 4.17 8.86 12.44
CA VAL A 85 2.98 8.21 13.01
C VAL A 85 2.03 9.28 13.54
N GLY A 86 0.73 9.10 13.28
CA GLY A 86 -0.32 10.07 13.60
C GLY A 86 -0.61 11.09 12.50
N ASP A 87 0.29 11.27 11.52
CA ASP A 87 0.02 12.12 10.36
C ASP A 87 -1.16 11.59 9.53
N ASP A 88 -1.90 12.52 8.94
CA ASP A 88 -2.87 12.20 7.89
C ASP A 88 -2.20 12.14 6.52
N LEU A 89 -2.61 11.13 5.75
CA LEU A 89 -2.28 10.94 4.33
C LEU A 89 -3.56 10.95 3.51
N ASP A 90 -3.55 11.71 2.42
CA ASP A 90 -4.64 11.74 1.46
C ASP A 90 -4.39 10.65 0.41
N ILE A 91 -5.35 9.71 0.30
CA ILE A 91 -5.26 8.55 -0.57
C ILE A 91 -6.48 8.44 -1.49
N VAL A 92 -6.26 7.89 -2.68
CA VAL A 92 -7.33 7.44 -3.59
C VAL A 92 -7.17 5.95 -3.84
N GLY A 93 -8.22 5.16 -3.59
CA GLY A 93 -8.23 3.73 -3.87
C GLY A 93 -9.34 2.95 -3.17
N PRO A 94 -9.33 1.60 -3.25
CA PRO A 94 -8.37 0.81 -4.03
C PRO A 94 -8.55 1.04 -5.55
N ILE A 95 -7.49 0.87 -6.33
CA ILE A 95 -7.47 1.06 -7.80
C ILE A 95 -6.84 -0.17 -8.46
N GLY A 96 -7.31 -0.49 -9.67
CA GLY A 96 -6.82 -1.59 -10.50
C GLY A 96 -7.66 -2.86 -10.36
N ASN A 97 -7.34 -3.85 -11.17
CA ASN A 97 -7.90 -5.19 -11.04
C ASN A 97 -6.97 -6.03 -10.16
N GLY A 98 -7.53 -6.77 -9.21
CA GLY A 98 -6.76 -7.69 -8.39
C GLY A 98 -6.28 -8.92 -9.16
N PHE A 99 -5.56 -9.81 -8.47
CA PHE A 99 -5.24 -11.12 -9.01
C PHE A 99 -6.47 -12.01 -9.08
N ASN A 100 -6.57 -12.82 -10.15
CA ASN A 100 -7.54 -13.90 -10.20
C ASN A 100 -7.00 -15.07 -9.37
N ILE A 101 -7.61 -15.30 -8.21
CA ILE A 101 -7.32 -16.45 -7.36
C ILE A 101 -8.38 -17.51 -7.67
N TYR A 102 -7.92 -18.66 -8.17
CA TYR A 102 -8.77 -19.77 -8.58
C TYR A 102 -8.81 -20.81 -7.44
N PRO A 103 -9.92 -20.95 -6.69
CA PRO A 103 -9.99 -21.80 -5.50
C PRO A 103 -9.69 -23.29 -5.75
N GLU A 104 -9.82 -23.75 -6.99
CA GLU A 104 -9.49 -25.10 -7.43
C GLU A 104 -7.98 -25.35 -7.59
N SER A 105 -7.16 -24.29 -7.54
CA SER A 105 -5.71 -24.39 -7.69
C SER A 105 -5.07 -25.05 -6.46
N LYS A 106 -4.48 -26.23 -6.66
CA LYS A 106 -3.84 -27.00 -5.57
C LYS A 106 -2.37 -26.66 -5.35
N LYS A 107 -1.71 -26.07 -6.35
CA LYS A 107 -0.29 -25.70 -6.31
C LYS A 107 -0.12 -24.36 -6.99
N ILE A 108 0.21 -23.34 -6.21
CA ILE A 108 0.40 -21.97 -6.66
C ILE A 108 1.89 -21.64 -6.52
N MET A 109 2.49 -21.08 -7.57
CA MET A 109 3.87 -20.58 -7.55
C MET A 109 3.85 -19.06 -7.66
N ILE A 110 4.39 -18.39 -6.65
CA ILE A 110 4.49 -16.93 -6.58
C ILE A 110 5.97 -16.56 -6.66
N VAL A 111 6.33 -15.72 -7.63
CA VAL A 111 7.72 -15.27 -7.84
C VAL A 111 7.73 -13.75 -7.78
N GLY A 112 8.58 -13.19 -6.92
CA GLY A 112 8.78 -11.75 -6.80
C GLY A 112 10.27 -11.39 -6.75
N GLY A 113 10.60 -10.19 -7.20
CA GLY A 113 11.97 -9.67 -7.19
C GLY A 113 12.02 -8.19 -6.80
N GLY A 114 13.01 -7.83 -5.98
CA GLY A 114 13.19 -6.45 -5.48
C GLY A 114 11.94 -5.90 -4.79
N ILE A 115 11.60 -4.63 -5.05
CA ILE A 115 10.37 -4.01 -4.51
C ILE A 115 9.09 -4.59 -5.14
N GLY A 116 9.19 -5.36 -6.23
CA GLY A 116 8.07 -6.04 -6.87
C GLY A 116 7.41 -7.11 -6.00
N VAL A 117 8.00 -7.45 -4.85
CA VAL A 117 7.36 -8.30 -3.83
C VAL A 117 6.22 -7.59 -3.08
N ALA A 118 6.14 -6.25 -3.16
CA ALA A 118 5.17 -5.45 -2.42
C ALA A 118 3.72 -5.98 -2.56
N PRO A 119 3.12 -6.14 -3.75
CA PRO A 119 1.74 -6.63 -3.86
C PRO A 119 1.56 -8.12 -3.53
N LEU A 120 2.63 -8.91 -3.42
CA LEU A 120 2.54 -10.37 -3.38
C LEU A 120 2.20 -10.91 -1.99
N LEU A 121 2.51 -10.20 -0.91
CA LEU A 121 2.18 -10.66 0.43
C LEU A 121 0.66 -10.78 0.62
N ALA A 122 -0.11 -9.78 0.18
CA ALA A 122 -1.57 -9.85 0.18
C ALA A 122 -2.10 -11.05 -0.61
N LEU A 123 -1.45 -11.42 -1.72
CA LEU A 123 -1.82 -12.59 -2.51
C LEU A 123 -1.56 -13.88 -1.72
N CYS A 124 -0.38 -14.00 -1.10
CA CYS A 124 -0.01 -15.17 -0.29
C CYS A 124 -0.92 -15.39 0.93
N GLU A 125 -1.48 -14.32 1.51
CA GLU A 125 -2.39 -14.43 2.66
C GLU A 125 -3.81 -14.88 2.26
N GLU A 126 -4.19 -14.70 0.98
CA GLU A 126 -5.52 -15.03 0.46
C GLU A 126 -5.56 -16.34 -0.34
N SER A 127 -4.41 -16.78 -0.89
CA SER A 127 -4.25 -18.01 -1.69
C SER A 127 -3.97 -19.24 -0.85
#